data_AF-R9XY27-F1
#
_entry.id   AF-R9XY27-F1
#
_cell.length_a   1.000
_cell.length_b   1.000
_cell.length_c   1.000
_cell.angle_alpha   90.00
_cell.angle_beta   90.00
_cell.angle_gamma   90.00
#
_symmetry.space_group_name_H-M   'P 1'
#
loop_
_entity.id
_entity.type
_entity.pdbx_description
1 polymer ?
#
loop_
_entity_poly.entity_id
_entity_poly.type
_entity_poly.pdbx_seq_one_letter_code
_entity_poly.pdbx_strand_id
1 'polypeptide(L)'
;MNSKFNYLKILCKAIFKFKIMNTYLHQKFNKQIKRIQPLGNILVAISGGQDSLCLIKLIEDFKQKQNFSGTIEYIYIDHQWREDSKQQVKHLINYIHKQSIKIAVYEIKKIIYSELEARQIRYQIIIKHAISNDYSTLLTAHTETDRIETFFQQLIRGTSLDGVTSLKYYRQLKPNLKLVRPLISIYRKDINWFCRKFCLPIWSDNTNYQYSITRNRLRYELLPYLKQYFMLNIENNISKFINISNQDNEYIKQNAIKLYLISRHKTNIALNYLLIRKQHYAIQARTLEIFFYHHFNKPLHYNTLIQIINLMQKEPIDHQILKWHHLIINIHNNWIYIN
;
A
#
# COMPACT_ATOMS: atom_id res chain seq x y z
N MET A 1 34.16 22.65 40.10
CA MET A 1 33.36 22.86 38.86
C MET A 1 32.72 21.61 38.26
N ASN A 2 33.11 20.38 38.63
CA ASN A 2 32.58 19.13 38.03
C ASN A 2 31.23 18.61 38.59
N SER A 3 30.73 19.10 39.72
CA SER A 3 29.48 18.58 40.33
C SER A 3 28.21 19.18 39.70
N LYS A 4 28.22 20.47 39.31
CA LYS A 4 27.07 21.14 38.67
C LYS A 4 26.76 20.60 37.26
N PHE A 5 27.80 20.18 36.51
CA PHE A 5 27.62 19.58 35.17
C PHE A 5 27.00 18.17 35.21
N ASN A 6 27.33 17.38 36.23
CA ASN A 6 26.70 16.08 36.44
C ASN A 6 25.25 16.21 36.92
N TYR A 7 24.94 17.22 37.75
CA TYR A 7 23.57 17.49 38.19
C TYR A 7 22.67 17.91 37.03
N LEU A 8 23.16 18.74 36.09
CA LEU A 8 22.42 19.11 34.86
C LEU A 8 22.26 17.94 33.88
N LYS A 9 23.23 17.03 33.73
CA LYS A 9 23.07 15.80 32.93
C LYS A 9 22.07 14.82 33.55
N ILE A 10 22.05 14.73 34.88
CA ILE A 10 21.12 13.88 35.63
C ILE A 10 19.71 14.50 35.60
N LEU A 11 19.56 15.82 35.75
CA LEU A 11 18.28 16.50 35.56
C LEU A 11 17.78 16.45 34.12
N CYS A 12 18.64 16.57 33.11
CA CYS A 12 18.22 16.33 31.71
C CYS A 12 17.79 14.88 31.49
N LYS A 13 18.44 13.88 32.10
CA LYS A 13 18.01 12.47 32.04
C LYS A 13 16.77 12.17 32.90
N ALA A 14 16.55 12.90 34.00
CA ALA A 14 15.43 12.71 34.92
C ALA A 14 14.17 13.49 34.49
N ILE A 15 14.32 14.65 33.82
CA ILE A 15 13.22 15.41 33.20
C ILE A 15 12.78 14.73 31.88
N PHE A 16 13.67 14.01 31.19
CA PHE A 16 13.30 13.16 30.05
C PHE A 16 12.76 11.77 30.42
N LYS A 17 12.58 11.48 31.71
CA LYS A 17 11.86 10.28 32.15
C LYS A 17 10.35 10.50 31.91
N PHE A 18 9.89 10.02 30.75
CA PHE A 18 8.51 9.61 30.46
C PHE A 18 7.37 10.63 30.60
N LYS A 19 7.53 11.89 30.19
CA LYS A 19 6.37 12.61 29.64
C LYS A 19 6.27 12.25 28.17
N ILE A 20 5.45 11.25 27.84
CA ILE A 20 5.21 10.85 26.44
C ILE A 20 4.63 12.07 25.71
N MET A 21 5.49 12.81 25.01
CA MET A 21 5.10 14.04 24.33
C MET A 21 4.09 13.71 23.24
N ASN A 22 2.83 14.07 23.48
CA ASN A 22 1.73 13.81 22.57
C ASN A 22 1.76 14.85 21.44
N THR A 23 2.49 14.57 20.37
CA THR A 23 2.50 15.43 19.17
C THR A 23 1.25 15.22 18.31
N TYR A 24 1.02 16.09 17.34
CA TYR A 24 -0.08 15.93 16.36
C TYR A 24 0.04 14.59 15.60
N LEU A 25 1.26 14.08 15.35
CA LEU A 25 1.46 12.77 14.70
C LEU A 25 0.97 11.63 15.58
N HIS A 26 1.16 11.70 16.90
CA HIS A 26 0.59 10.72 17.83
C HIS A 26 -0.93 10.70 17.74
N GLN A 27 -1.57 11.87 17.68
CA GLN A 27 -3.02 11.97 17.56
C GLN A 27 -3.52 11.36 16.25
N LYS A 28 -2.89 11.68 15.11
CA LYS A 28 -3.22 11.08 13.81
C LYS A 28 -3.01 9.56 13.82
N PHE A 29 -1.86 9.11 14.30
CA PHE A 29 -1.53 7.69 14.40
C PHE A 29 -2.54 6.93 15.27
N ASN A 30 -2.82 7.43 16.48
CA ASN A 30 -3.78 6.83 17.40
C ASN A 30 -5.18 6.76 16.80
N LYS A 31 -5.62 7.81 16.10
CA LYS A 31 -6.91 7.81 15.37
C LYS A 31 -6.94 6.71 14.33
N GLN A 32 -5.85 6.50 13.58
CA GLN A 32 -5.79 5.44 12.58
C GLN A 32 -5.73 4.05 13.22
N ILE A 33 -4.91 3.83 14.24
CA ILE A 33 -4.78 2.52 14.90
C ILE A 33 -6.06 2.09 15.62
N LYS A 34 -6.84 3.02 16.18
CA LYS A 34 -8.14 2.69 16.80
C LYS A 34 -9.15 2.08 15.81
N ARG A 35 -9.02 2.36 14.51
CA ARG A 35 -9.93 1.82 13.47
C ARG A 35 -9.75 0.34 13.19
N ILE A 36 -8.68 -0.28 13.70
CA ILE A 36 -8.32 -1.67 13.41
C ILE A 36 -8.41 -2.59 14.63
N GLN A 37 -9.05 -2.12 15.72
CA GLN A 37 -9.31 -2.90 16.92
C GLN A 37 -10.33 -4.03 16.68
N PRO A 38 -10.23 -5.17 17.40
CA PRO A 38 -9.17 -5.50 18.36
C PRO A 38 -7.81 -5.69 17.66
N LEU A 39 -6.75 -5.21 18.31
CA LEU A 39 -5.40 -5.36 17.80
C LEU A 39 -4.90 -6.74 18.24
N GLY A 40 -4.86 -7.71 17.31
CA GLY A 40 -4.23 -9.01 17.53
C GLY A 40 -2.71 -8.92 17.40
N ASN A 41 -2.07 -10.02 16.98
CA ASN A 41 -0.62 -10.05 16.70
C ASN A 41 -0.29 -9.15 15.50
N ILE A 42 0.68 -8.26 15.66
CA ILE A 42 1.09 -7.26 14.67
C ILE A 42 2.50 -7.54 14.16
N LEU A 43 2.63 -7.64 12.83
CA LEU A 43 3.91 -7.61 12.13
C LEU A 43 4.11 -6.22 11.52
N VAL A 44 5.29 -5.63 11.68
CA VAL A 44 5.60 -4.30 11.16
C VAL A 44 6.75 -4.39 10.17
N ALA A 45 6.45 -4.17 8.88
CA ALA A 45 7.47 -4.17 7.83
C ALA A 45 8.21 -2.83 7.80
N ILE A 46 9.53 -2.90 7.94
CA ILE A 46 10.41 -1.75 8.06
C ILE A 46 11.53 -1.80 7.01
N SER A 47 12.04 -0.61 6.68
CA SER A 47 13.12 -0.40 5.69
C SER A 47 14.35 0.29 6.28
N GLY A 48 14.32 0.68 7.56
CA GLY A 48 15.37 1.47 8.20
C GLY A 48 15.39 2.97 7.84
N GLY A 49 14.57 3.41 6.87
CA GLY A 49 14.41 4.83 6.56
C GLY A 49 13.59 5.61 7.60
N GLN A 50 13.54 6.93 7.44
CA GLN A 50 12.86 7.85 8.37
C GLN A 50 11.38 7.49 8.63
N ASP A 51 10.64 7.04 7.62
CA ASP A 51 9.21 6.72 7.75
C ASP A 51 9.04 5.47 8.64
N SER A 52 9.93 4.49 8.48
CA SER A 52 9.97 3.29 9.33
C SER A 52 10.31 3.62 10.78
N LEU A 53 11.32 4.46 11.02
CA LEU A 53 11.69 4.88 12.38
C LEU A 53 10.59 5.69 13.06
N CYS A 54 9.91 6.57 12.33
CA CYS A 54 8.74 7.29 12.84
C CYS A 54 7.63 6.31 13.23
N LEU A 55 7.33 5.32 12.38
CA LEU A 55 6.34 4.29 12.70
C LEU A 55 6.71 3.49 13.94
N ILE A 56 7.97 3.04 14.06
CA ILE A 56 8.49 2.32 15.23
C ILE A 56 8.24 3.14 16.50
N LYS A 57 8.67 4.41 16.51
CA LYS A 57 8.52 5.28 17.67
C LYS A 57 7.05 5.51 18.06
N LEU A 58 6.18 5.71 17.08
CA LEU A 58 4.74 5.88 17.33
C LEU A 58 4.09 4.62 17.91
N ILE A 59 4.50 3.43 17.47
CA ILE A 59 4.02 2.16 18.01
C ILE A 59 4.50 1.97 19.46
N GLU A 60 5.77 2.28 19.74
CA GLU A 60 6.32 2.23 21.10
C GLU A 60 5.57 3.14 22.06
N ASP A 61 5.38 4.40 21.67
CA ASP A 61 4.68 5.39 22.49
C ASP A 61 3.19 5.04 22.67
N PHE A 62 2.59 4.34 21.69
CA PHE A 62 1.23 3.80 21.81
C PHE A 62 1.16 2.62 22.78
N LYS A 63 2.09 1.67 22.69
CA LYS A 63 2.17 0.50 23.58
C LYS A 63 2.39 0.90 25.04
N GLN A 64 3.11 1.99 25.30
CA GLN A 64 3.30 2.50 26.66
C GLN A 64 2.04 3.17 27.22
N LYS A 65 1.20 3.78 26.37
CA LYS A 65 -0.02 4.50 26.78
C LYS A 65 -1.25 3.62 26.94
N GLN A 66 -1.25 2.43 26.36
CA GLN A 66 -2.39 1.54 26.30
C GLN A 66 -1.94 0.16 26.75
N ASN A 67 -2.76 -0.55 27.52
CA ASN A 67 -2.52 -1.96 27.85
C ASN A 67 -2.73 -2.82 26.59
N PHE A 68 -1.76 -2.77 25.67
CA PHE A 68 -1.75 -3.58 24.47
C PHE A 68 -1.33 -5.01 24.84
N SER A 69 -2.27 -5.94 24.71
CA SER A 69 -2.10 -7.35 25.06
C SER A 69 -1.58 -8.24 23.92
N GLY A 70 -1.47 -7.72 22.69
CA GLY A 70 -0.96 -8.47 21.55
C GLY A 70 0.56 -8.53 21.47
N THR A 71 1.08 -9.28 20.50
CA THR A 71 2.50 -9.30 20.16
C THR A 71 2.83 -8.30 19.04
N ILE A 72 4.05 -7.75 19.07
CA ILE A 72 4.60 -6.93 17.98
C ILE A 72 5.95 -7.50 17.58
N GLU A 73 6.14 -7.77 16.30
CA GLU A 73 7.42 -8.10 15.71
C GLU A 73 7.71 -7.18 14.53
N TYR A 74 8.96 -6.77 14.39
CA TYR A 74 9.45 -6.06 13.22
C TYR A 74 9.99 -7.05 12.20
N ILE A 75 9.80 -6.77 10.90
CA ILE A 75 10.41 -7.54 9.82
C ILE A 75 11.16 -6.63 8.86
N TYR A 76 12.42 -6.97 8.61
CA TYR A 76 13.27 -6.31 7.63
C TYR A 76 13.70 -7.32 6.56
N ILE A 77 13.64 -6.90 5.30
CA ILE A 77 14.04 -7.71 4.15
C ILE A 77 15.20 -6.99 3.48
N ASP A 78 16.39 -7.59 3.54
CA ASP A 78 17.58 -7.10 2.86
C ASP A 78 17.61 -7.60 1.41
N HIS A 79 17.67 -6.66 0.48
CA HIS A 79 17.76 -6.91 -0.95
C HIS A 79 19.20 -7.06 -1.45
N GLN A 80 20.20 -6.80 -0.60
CA GLN A 80 21.64 -6.87 -0.92
C GLN A 80 22.07 -6.04 -2.14
N TRP A 81 21.30 -5.00 -2.50
CA TRP A 81 21.64 -4.09 -3.60
C TRP A 81 22.78 -3.11 -3.29
N ARG A 82 23.14 -2.98 -2.01
CA ARG A 82 24.15 -2.04 -1.55
C ARG A 82 25.16 -2.76 -0.68
N GLU A 83 26.42 -2.38 -0.79
CA GLU A 83 27.51 -2.91 0.02
C GLU A 83 27.34 -2.55 1.51
N ASP A 84 26.74 -1.40 1.83
CA ASP A 84 26.51 -0.95 3.21
C ASP A 84 25.21 -1.51 3.85
N SER A 85 24.47 -2.37 3.13
CA SER A 85 23.26 -3.04 3.63
C SER A 85 23.48 -3.73 4.99
N LYS A 86 24.61 -4.42 5.16
CA LYS A 86 24.99 -5.08 6.42
C LYS A 86 25.10 -4.10 7.58
N GLN A 87 25.65 -2.91 7.34
CA GLN A 87 25.80 -1.89 8.38
C GLN A 87 24.44 -1.29 8.75
N GLN A 88 23.57 -1.06 7.75
CA GLN A 88 22.19 -0.63 7.96
C GLN A 88 21.39 -1.64 8.79
N VAL A 89 21.52 -2.94 8.48
CA VAL A 89 20.88 -4.02 9.25
C VAL A 89 21.36 -3.99 10.71
N LYS A 90 22.67 -3.93 10.93
CA LYS A 90 23.25 -3.86 12.29
C LYS A 90 22.75 -2.63 13.05
N HIS A 91 22.69 -1.47 12.40
CA HIS A 91 22.16 -0.24 12.98
C HIS A 91 20.69 -0.39 13.40
N LEU A 92 19.86 -0.99 12.54
CA LEU A 92 18.45 -1.23 12.80
C LEU A 92 18.22 -2.21 13.95
N ILE A 93 18.96 -3.32 13.97
CA ILE A 93 18.98 -4.31 15.05
C ILE A 93 19.32 -3.62 16.36
N ASN A 94 20.41 -2.85 16.41
CA ASN A 94 20.82 -2.14 17.62
C ASN A 94 19.78 -1.13 18.12
N TYR A 95 19.06 -0.47 17.22
CA TYR A 95 17.99 0.44 17.59
C TYR A 95 16.78 -0.29 18.18
N ILE A 96 16.36 -1.41 17.58
CA ILE A 96 15.17 -2.16 18.01
C ILE A 96 15.43 -2.98 19.28
N HIS A 97 16.61 -3.59 19.44
CA HIS A 97 16.94 -4.34 20.65
C HIS A 97 16.94 -3.47 21.91
N LYS A 98 17.32 -2.19 21.80
CA LYS A 98 17.22 -1.22 22.90
C LYS A 98 15.79 -1.04 23.42
N GLN A 99 14.79 -1.41 22.62
CA GLN A 99 13.37 -1.24 22.91
C GLN A 99 12.70 -2.56 23.34
N SER A 100 13.47 -3.65 23.47
CA SER A 100 12.98 -4.98 23.86
C SER A 100 11.88 -5.52 22.94
N ILE A 101 11.97 -5.25 21.63
CA ILE A 101 11.04 -5.76 20.62
C ILE A 101 11.78 -6.75 19.69
N LYS A 102 11.07 -7.79 19.25
CA LYS A 102 11.61 -8.81 18.33
C LYS A 102 11.76 -8.24 16.91
N ILE A 103 12.82 -8.64 16.22
CA ILE A 103 13.03 -8.38 14.80
C ILE A 103 13.37 -9.67 14.06
N ALA A 104 12.68 -9.93 12.95
CA ALA A 104 13.07 -10.92 11.96
C ALA A 104 13.79 -10.22 10.79
N VAL A 105 14.96 -10.74 10.42
CA VAL A 105 15.73 -10.27 9.27
C VAL A 105 15.82 -11.39 8.24
N TYR A 106 15.44 -11.09 7.01
CA TYR A 106 15.62 -11.99 5.87
C TYR A 106 16.55 -11.37 4.85
N GLU A 107 17.42 -12.19 4.28
CA GLU A 107 18.30 -11.80 3.19
C GLU A 107 17.84 -12.46 1.89
N ILE A 108 17.67 -11.64 0.84
CA ILE A 108 17.40 -12.16 -0.50
C ILE A 108 18.74 -12.36 -1.21
N LYS A 109 19.18 -13.61 -1.28
CA LYS A 109 20.45 -14.00 -1.94
C LYS A 109 20.36 -13.97 -3.48
N LYS A 110 19.16 -13.94 -4.04
CA LYS A 110 18.96 -13.90 -5.50
C LYS A 110 19.25 -12.48 -6.00
N ILE A 111 20.09 -12.36 -7.02
CA ILE A 111 20.29 -11.08 -7.70
C ILE A 111 18.99 -10.70 -8.42
N ILE A 112 18.44 -9.54 -8.06
CA ILE A 112 17.22 -9.00 -8.62
C ILE A 112 17.51 -7.64 -9.21
N TYR A 113 17.21 -7.45 -10.49
CA TYR A 113 17.51 -6.20 -11.21
C TYR A 113 16.29 -5.28 -11.32
N SER A 114 15.10 -5.75 -10.96
CA SER A 114 13.85 -5.01 -11.07
C SER A 114 13.26 -4.67 -9.71
N GLU A 115 12.92 -3.39 -9.50
CA GLU A 115 12.20 -2.95 -8.30
C GLU A 115 10.85 -3.65 -8.15
N LEU A 116 10.19 -3.97 -9.26
CA LEU A 116 8.92 -4.69 -9.24
C LEU A 116 9.10 -6.12 -8.71
N GLU A 117 10.10 -6.85 -9.21
CA GLU A 117 10.39 -8.23 -8.78
C GLU A 117 10.84 -8.24 -7.31
N ALA A 118 11.72 -7.32 -6.92
CA ALA A 118 12.18 -7.18 -5.53
C ALA A 118 11.01 -6.90 -4.60
N ARG A 119 10.10 -6.01 -5.00
CA ARG A 119 8.87 -5.73 -4.24
C ARG A 119 7.98 -6.97 -4.13
N GLN A 120 7.82 -7.75 -5.20
CA GLN A 120 7.01 -8.98 -5.17
C GLN A 120 7.58 -10.01 -4.20
N ILE A 121 8.88 -10.32 -4.30
CA ILE A 121 9.57 -11.27 -3.41
C ILE A 121 9.51 -10.80 -1.96
N ARG A 122 9.72 -9.50 -1.72
CA ARG A 122 9.59 -8.91 -0.37
C ARG A 122 8.20 -9.17 0.23
N TYR A 123 7.14 -8.89 -0.52
CA TYR A 123 5.79 -9.13 -0.03
C TYR A 123 5.50 -10.63 0.17
N GLN A 124 6.02 -11.51 -0.68
CA GLN A 124 5.87 -12.95 -0.50
C GLN A 124 6.52 -13.44 0.80
N ILE A 125 7.76 -13.00 1.09
CA ILE A 125 8.46 -13.36 2.34
C ILE A 125 7.70 -12.84 3.56
N ILE A 126 7.31 -11.56 3.54
CA ILE A 126 6.57 -10.93 4.65
C ILE A 126 5.24 -11.65 4.90
N ILE A 127 4.47 -11.95 3.84
CA ILE A 127 3.19 -12.63 3.97
C ILE A 127 3.37 -14.04 4.50
N LYS A 128 4.37 -14.78 4.00
CA LYS A 128 4.68 -16.14 4.48
C LYS A 128 5.04 -16.12 5.96
N HIS A 129 5.92 -15.22 6.38
CA HIS A 129 6.30 -15.05 7.78
C HIS A 129 5.11 -14.64 8.65
N ALA A 130 4.26 -13.73 8.16
CA ALA A 130 3.07 -13.31 8.89
C ALA A 130 2.13 -14.48 9.19
N ILE A 131 1.86 -15.32 8.19
CA ILE A 131 0.96 -16.47 8.31
C ILE A 131 1.57 -17.56 9.21
N SER A 132 2.86 -17.88 9.05
CA SER A 132 3.50 -18.95 9.82
C SER A 132 3.65 -18.64 11.32
N ASN A 133 3.48 -17.39 11.72
CA ASN A 133 3.63 -16.92 13.10
C ASN A 133 2.33 -16.26 13.62
N ASP A 134 1.19 -16.56 12.99
CA ASP A 134 -0.14 -16.11 13.41
C ASP A 134 -0.28 -14.58 13.60
N TYR A 135 0.38 -13.81 12.73
CA TYR A 135 0.18 -12.37 12.65
C TYR A 135 -1.09 -12.05 11.88
N SER A 136 -2.02 -11.34 12.53
CA SER A 136 -3.29 -10.95 11.92
C SER A 136 -3.19 -9.62 11.16
N THR A 137 -2.22 -8.77 11.51
CA THR A 137 -2.09 -7.41 10.98
C THR A 137 -0.65 -7.12 10.56
N LEU A 138 -0.47 -6.74 9.30
CA LEU A 138 0.78 -6.20 8.76
C LEU A 138 0.72 -4.67 8.70
N LEU A 139 1.64 -3.97 9.36
CA LEU A 139 1.80 -2.52 9.26
C LEU A 139 2.93 -2.16 8.29
N THR A 140 2.74 -1.07 7.54
CA THR A 140 3.80 -0.45 6.73
C THR A 140 3.80 1.06 6.90
N ALA A 141 4.97 1.68 6.75
CA ALA A 141 5.16 3.12 6.97
C ALA A 141 4.82 4.00 5.75
N HIS A 142 3.94 3.56 4.85
CA HIS A 142 3.56 4.35 3.68
C HIS A 142 2.81 5.63 4.10
N THR A 143 3.14 6.73 3.43
CA THR A 143 2.78 8.10 3.78
C THR A 143 1.81 8.72 2.76
N GLU A 144 1.28 9.90 3.07
CA GLU A 144 0.48 10.69 2.12
C GLU A 144 1.32 11.09 0.89
N THR A 145 2.59 11.41 1.10
CA THR A 145 3.54 11.72 0.02
C THR A 145 3.74 10.51 -0.91
N ASP A 146 3.83 9.29 -0.35
CA ASP A 146 3.89 8.07 -1.16
C ASP A 146 2.60 7.83 -1.97
N ARG A 147 1.45 8.25 -1.44
CA ARG A 147 0.16 8.14 -2.14
C ARG A 147 0.13 9.05 -3.36
N ILE A 148 0.65 10.27 -3.24
CA ILE A 148 0.75 11.24 -4.34
C ILE A 148 1.75 10.77 -5.41
N GLU A 149 2.91 10.24 -5.00
CA GLU A 149 3.88 9.67 -5.93
C GLU A 149 3.30 8.49 -6.71
N THR A 150 2.63 7.57 -6.01
CA THR A 150 1.95 6.44 -6.64
C THR A 150 0.89 6.93 -7.61
N PHE A 151 0.13 7.97 -7.24
CA PHE A 151 -0.84 8.60 -8.14
C PHE A 151 -0.19 9.08 -9.44
N PHE A 152 0.90 9.86 -9.38
CA PHE A 152 1.58 10.33 -10.59
C PHE A 152 2.16 9.20 -11.43
N GLN A 153 2.81 8.22 -10.80
CA GLN A 153 3.34 7.05 -11.51
C GLN A 153 2.24 6.30 -12.26
N GLN A 154 1.08 6.14 -11.63
CA GLN A 154 -0.04 5.42 -12.22
C GLN A 154 -0.79 6.26 -13.26
N LEU A 155 -0.84 7.58 -13.09
CA LEU A 155 -1.42 8.50 -14.07
C LEU A 155 -0.58 8.53 -15.35
N ILE A 156 0.74 8.71 -15.24
CA ILE A 156 1.67 8.75 -16.39
C ILE A 156 1.65 7.44 -17.18
N ARG A 157 1.44 6.31 -16.50
CA ARG A 157 1.31 4.99 -17.14
C ARG A 157 -0.02 4.75 -17.86
N GLY A 158 -1.01 5.64 -17.72
CA GLY A 158 -2.33 5.46 -18.30
C GLY A 158 -3.13 4.35 -17.61
N THR A 159 -3.40 4.50 -16.30
CA THR A 159 -4.14 3.49 -15.52
C THR A 159 -5.59 3.89 -15.24
N SER A 160 -6.41 2.91 -14.88
CA SER A 160 -7.80 3.14 -14.44
C SER A 160 -7.88 3.75 -13.04
N LEU A 161 -9.09 4.06 -12.57
CA LEU A 161 -9.34 4.51 -11.20
C LEU A 161 -8.73 3.59 -10.14
N ASP A 162 -8.59 2.29 -10.42
CA ASP A 162 -7.88 1.37 -9.52
C ASP A 162 -6.41 1.67 -9.36
N GLY A 163 -5.74 2.05 -10.45
CA GLY A 163 -4.33 2.39 -10.44
C GLY A 163 -4.09 3.64 -9.60
N VAL A 164 -4.82 4.72 -9.90
CA VAL A 164 -4.65 6.02 -9.22
C VAL A 164 -5.10 5.99 -7.74
N THR A 165 -6.04 5.12 -7.37
CA THR A 165 -6.50 4.93 -5.98
C THR A 165 -5.85 3.72 -5.27
N SER A 166 -4.77 3.17 -5.82
CA SER A 166 -4.21 1.87 -5.40
C SER A 166 -3.63 1.85 -3.98
N LEU A 167 -3.08 2.96 -3.50
CA LEU A 167 -2.43 3.04 -2.18
C LEU A 167 -3.43 3.40 -1.06
N LYS A 168 -4.24 2.41 -0.67
CA LYS A 168 -5.30 2.54 0.34
C LYS A 168 -4.78 2.41 1.78
N TYR A 169 -5.49 3.00 2.73
CA TYR A 169 -5.24 2.82 4.16
C TYR A 169 -5.21 1.34 4.59
N TYR A 170 -6.18 0.57 4.10
CA TYR A 170 -6.39 -0.83 4.44
C TYR A 170 -6.47 -1.67 3.17
N ARG A 171 -5.94 -2.89 3.23
CA ARG A 171 -6.05 -3.90 2.18
C ARG A 171 -6.08 -5.30 2.80
N GLN A 172 -7.06 -6.12 2.43
CA GLN A 172 -7.05 -7.54 2.76
C GLN A 172 -5.96 -8.25 1.92
N LEU A 173 -5.05 -8.99 2.56
CA LEU A 173 -4.02 -9.77 1.87
C LEU A 173 -4.40 -11.25 1.77
N LYS A 174 -4.90 -11.82 2.86
CA LYS A 174 -5.41 -13.20 3.00
C LYS A 174 -6.58 -13.19 4.00
N PRO A 175 -7.41 -14.24 4.10
CA PRO A 175 -8.56 -14.25 5.03
C PRO A 175 -8.20 -13.81 6.46
N ASN A 176 -7.06 -14.26 6.98
CA ASN A 176 -6.62 -13.96 8.35
C ASN A 176 -5.51 -12.90 8.43
N LEU A 177 -5.17 -12.20 7.33
CA LEU A 177 -4.09 -11.21 7.29
C LEU A 177 -4.52 -9.94 6.57
N LYS A 178 -4.51 -8.82 7.29
CA LYS A 178 -4.76 -7.47 6.75
C LYS A 178 -3.49 -6.63 6.70
N LEU A 179 -3.36 -5.79 5.68
CA LEU A 179 -2.32 -4.76 5.55
C LEU A 179 -2.90 -3.39 5.90
N VAL A 180 -2.24 -2.68 6.81
CA VAL A 180 -2.63 -1.34 7.27
C VAL A 180 -1.47 -0.36 7.12
N ARG A 181 -1.79 0.86 6.69
CA ARG A 181 -0.85 1.97 6.49
C ARG A 181 -1.21 3.11 7.45
N PRO A 182 -0.82 3.06 8.73
CA PRO A 182 -1.24 4.05 9.71
C PRO A 182 -0.73 5.46 9.41
N LEU A 183 0.36 5.60 8.65
CA LEU A 183 0.93 6.89 8.28
C LEU A 183 0.38 7.49 6.97
N ILE A 184 -0.61 6.85 6.32
CA ILE A 184 -1.08 7.20 4.97
C ILE A 184 -1.66 8.63 4.83
N SER A 185 -1.91 9.32 5.96
CA SER A 185 -2.46 10.68 6.05
C SER A 185 -1.47 11.69 6.65
N ILE A 186 -0.19 11.31 6.72
CA ILE A 186 0.92 12.10 7.25
C ILE A 186 1.89 12.36 6.09
N TYR A 187 2.32 13.61 5.92
CA TYR A 187 3.28 13.97 4.89
C TYR A 187 4.72 13.68 5.35
N ARG A 188 5.59 13.40 4.38
CA ARG A 188 7.01 13.14 4.63
C ARG A 188 7.73 14.29 5.36
N LYS A 189 7.31 15.54 5.14
CA LYS A 189 7.82 16.72 5.87
C LYS A 189 7.53 16.64 7.38
N ASP A 190 6.37 16.12 7.75
CA ASP A 190 5.94 16.03 9.14
C ASP A 190 6.65 14.86 9.84
N ILE A 191 6.92 13.78 9.10
CA ILE A 191 7.78 12.68 9.54
C ILE A 191 9.19 13.19 9.80
N ASN A 192 9.76 13.98 8.90
CA ASN A 192 11.10 14.55 9.08
C ASN A 192 11.17 15.40 10.35
N TRP A 193 10.20 16.29 10.55
CA TRP A 193 10.08 17.08 11.78
C TRP A 193 10.00 16.19 13.03
N PHE A 194 9.19 15.13 12.98
CA PHE A 194 9.03 14.20 14.10
C PHE A 194 10.35 13.48 14.42
N CYS A 195 11.02 12.95 13.40
CA CYS A 195 12.30 12.27 13.57
C CYS A 195 13.35 13.20 14.18
N ARG A 196 13.42 14.47 13.74
CA ARG A 196 14.31 15.48 14.33
C ARG A 196 13.95 15.77 15.78
N LYS A 197 12.66 15.95 16.10
CA LYS A 197 12.19 16.25 17.45
C LYS A 197 12.52 15.15 18.46
N PHE A 198 12.50 13.89 18.05
CA PHE A 198 12.80 12.74 18.90
C PHE A 198 14.23 12.19 18.71
N CYS A 199 15.09 12.89 17.97
CA CYS A 199 16.46 12.49 17.67
C CYS A 199 16.56 11.04 17.14
N LEU A 200 15.65 10.66 16.24
CA LEU A 200 15.61 9.30 15.71
C LEU A 200 16.82 9.04 14.81
N PRO A 201 17.49 7.88 14.93
CA PRO A 201 18.75 7.62 14.25
C PRO A 201 18.51 7.16 12.79
N ILE A 202 18.16 8.10 11.92
CA ILE A 202 17.90 7.83 10.50
C ILE A 202 19.18 7.35 9.80
N TRP A 203 19.11 6.20 9.12
CA TRP A 203 20.16 5.76 8.21
C TRP A 203 20.14 6.62 6.95
N SER A 204 21.26 7.27 6.62
CA SER A 204 21.37 8.05 5.40
C SER A 204 21.49 7.11 4.20
N ASP A 205 20.53 7.18 3.29
CA ASP A 205 20.54 6.39 2.06
C ASP A 205 20.74 7.33 0.86
N ASN A 206 21.93 7.23 0.26
CA ASN A 206 22.36 8.07 -0.86
C ASN A 206 21.51 7.87 -2.12
N THR A 207 20.83 6.72 -2.26
CA THR A 207 19.91 6.47 -3.38
C THR A 207 18.71 7.41 -3.36
N ASN A 208 18.37 8.00 -2.20
CA ASN A 208 17.31 9.03 -2.11
C ASN A 208 17.64 10.30 -2.90
N TYR A 209 18.89 10.49 -3.34
CA TYR A 209 19.32 11.64 -4.14
C TYR A 209 19.57 11.30 -5.61
N GLN A 210 19.29 10.07 -6.03
CA GLN A 210 19.44 9.64 -7.43
C GLN A 210 18.18 10.00 -8.24
N TYR A 211 18.29 10.95 -9.16
CA TYR A 211 17.19 11.45 -9.99
C TYR A 211 16.82 10.52 -11.16
N SER A 212 17.66 9.53 -11.48
CA SER A 212 17.32 8.44 -12.41
C SER A 212 16.14 7.60 -11.89
N ILE A 213 15.94 7.57 -10.58
CA ILE A 213 14.76 6.96 -9.95
C ILE A 213 13.59 7.92 -10.11
N THR A 214 12.61 7.56 -10.95
CA THR A 214 11.42 8.39 -11.25
C THR A 214 10.72 8.92 -10.00
N ARG A 215 10.65 8.13 -8.93
CA ARG A 215 10.06 8.54 -7.64
C ARG A 215 10.80 9.72 -7.01
N ASN A 216 12.13 9.72 -7.04
CA ASN A 216 12.94 10.84 -6.52
C ASN A 216 12.78 12.07 -7.42
N ARG A 217 12.76 11.89 -8.73
CA ARG A 217 12.52 12.98 -9.68
C ARG A 217 11.15 13.65 -9.45
N LEU A 218 10.10 12.86 -9.22
CA LEU A 218 8.79 13.40 -8.84
C LEU A 218 8.85 14.26 -7.57
N ARG A 219 9.60 13.81 -6.55
CA ARG A 219 9.76 14.52 -5.26
C ARG A 219 10.53 15.83 -5.37
N TYR A 220 11.62 15.84 -6.12
CA TYR A 220 12.56 16.96 -6.10
C TYR A 220 12.43 17.90 -7.30
N GLU A 221 11.83 17.46 -8.40
CA GLU A 221 11.59 18.31 -9.58
C GLU A 221 10.10 18.60 -9.76
N LEU A 222 9.28 17.57 -10.02
CA LEU A 222 7.90 17.80 -10.46
C LEU A 222 7.02 18.45 -9.38
N LEU A 223 7.00 17.90 -8.17
CA LEU A 223 6.16 18.44 -7.09
C LEU A 223 6.56 19.87 -6.70
N PRO A 224 7.85 20.21 -6.54
CA PRO A 224 8.29 21.59 -6.34
C PRO A 224 7.89 22.52 -7.48
N TYR A 225 8.07 22.08 -8.74
CA TYR A 225 7.67 22.85 -9.91
C TYR A 225 6.16 23.15 -9.91
N LEU A 226 5.32 22.14 -9.66
CA LEU A 226 3.87 22.32 -9.57
C LEU A 226 3.47 23.27 -8.43
N LYS A 227 4.15 23.18 -7.29
CA LYS A 227 3.91 24.08 -6.15
C LYS A 227 4.26 25.53 -6.47
N GLN A 228 5.41 25.75 -7.13
CA GLN A 228 5.94 27.06 -7.40
C GLN A 228 5.16 27.79 -8.51
N TYR A 229 4.81 27.08 -9.58
CA TYR A 229 4.28 27.72 -10.80
C TYR A 229 2.78 27.54 -11.01
N PHE A 230 2.12 26.59 -10.32
CA PHE A 230 0.70 26.33 -10.51
C PHE A 230 -0.12 26.56 -9.24
N MET A 231 0.23 25.88 -8.14
CA MET A 231 -0.56 25.92 -6.92
C MET A 231 0.23 25.46 -5.70
N LEU A 232 0.42 26.33 -4.71
CA LEU A 232 1.15 26.01 -3.46
C LEU A 232 0.58 24.76 -2.74
N ASN A 233 -0.74 24.59 -2.76
CA ASN A 233 -1.46 23.50 -2.10
C ASN A 233 -1.76 22.30 -3.01
N ILE A 234 -1.02 22.12 -4.12
CA ILE A 234 -1.28 21.07 -5.12
C ILE A 234 -1.34 19.66 -4.50
N GLU A 235 -0.49 19.36 -3.50
CA GLU A 235 -0.51 18.07 -2.82
C GLU A 235 -1.84 17.80 -2.12
N ASN A 236 -2.42 18.80 -1.44
CA ASN A 236 -3.73 18.66 -0.79
C ASN A 236 -4.86 18.47 -1.81
N ASN A 237 -4.79 19.17 -2.95
CA ASN A 237 -5.77 19.04 -4.02
C ASN A 237 -5.74 17.65 -4.65
N ILE A 238 -4.53 17.11 -4.89
CA ILE A 238 -4.35 15.73 -5.37
C ILE A 238 -4.85 14.74 -4.32
N SER A 239 -4.52 14.92 -3.05
CA SER A 239 -5.03 14.07 -1.97
C SER A 239 -6.57 14.06 -1.92
N LYS A 240 -7.22 15.22 -2.11
CA LYS A 240 -8.67 15.34 -2.20
C LYS A 240 -9.22 14.60 -3.42
N PHE A 241 -8.62 14.78 -4.59
CA PHE A 241 -8.99 14.06 -5.81
C PHE A 241 -8.92 12.54 -5.63
N ILE A 242 -7.82 12.03 -5.06
CA ILE A 242 -7.64 10.60 -4.79
C ILE A 242 -8.72 10.08 -3.84
N ASN A 243 -9.10 10.85 -2.82
CA ASN A 243 -10.13 10.45 -1.86
C ASN A 243 -11.53 10.37 -2.51
N ILE A 244 -11.91 11.37 -3.30
CA ILE A 244 -13.19 11.38 -4.03
C ILE A 244 -13.21 10.23 -5.04
N SER A 245 -12.16 10.11 -5.85
CA SER A 245 -12.02 9.04 -6.85
C SER A 245 -12.09 7.65 -6.23
N ASN A 246 -11.57 7.49 -5.00
CA ASN A 246 -11.67 6.22 -4.29
C ASN A 246 -13.10 5.90 -3.86
N GLN A 247 -13.90 6.90 -3.45
CA GLN A 247 -15.32 6.70 -3.13
C GLN A 247 -16.12 6.27 -4.37
N ASP A 248 -15.91 6.96 -5.49
CA ASP A 248 -16.57 6.63 -6.76
C ASP A 248 -16.18 5.23 -7.24
N ASN A 249 -14.88 4.89 -7.15
CA ASN A 249 -14.38 3.59 -7.55
C ASN A 249 -14.93 2.45 -6.67
N GLU A 250 -15.07 2.66 -5.36
CA GLU A 250 -15.71 1.67 -4.48
C GLU A 250 -17.19 1.47 -4.83
N TYR A 251 -17.93 2.54 -5.12
CA TYR A 251 -19.33 2.43 -5.55
C TYR A 251 -19.47 1.65 -6.87
N ILE A 252 -18.65 1.99 -7.87
CA ILE A 252 -18.62 1.28 -9.17
C ILE A 252 -18.32 -0.22 -8.95
N LYS A 253 -17.33 -0.54 -8.11
CA LYS A 253 -16.98 -1.94 -7.81
C LYS A 253 -18.11 -2.70 -7.14
N GLN A 254 -18.76 -2.10 -6.14
CA GLN A 254 -19.86 -2.76 -5.45
C GLN A 254 -20.99 -3.11 -6.42
N ASN A 255 -21.33 -2.19 -7.33
CA ASN A 255 -22.35 -2.44 -8.34
C ASN A 255 -21.91 -3.48 -9.38
N ALA A 256 -20.66 -3.44 -9.82
CA ALA A 256 -20.10 -4.45 -10.73
C ALA A 256 -20.06 -5.85 -10.11
N ILE A 257 -19.73 -5.97 -8.81
CA ILE A 257 -19.77 -7.24 -8.06
C ILE A 257 -21.21 -7.75 -7.92
N LYS A 258 -22.16 -6.88 -7.55
CA LYS A 258 -23.59 -7.27 -7.50
C LYS A 258 -24.07 -7.79 -8.85
N LEU A 259 -23.77 -7.07 -9.92
CA LEU A 259 -24.13 -7.49 -11.28
C LEU A 259 -23.45 -8.81 -11.67
N TYR A 260 -22.18 -8.99 -11.33
CA TYR A 260 -21.45 -10.24 -11.56
C TYR A 260 -22.13 -11.43 -10.87
N LEU A 261 -22.51 -11.28 -9.60
CA LEU A 261 -23.13 -12.35 -8.81
C LEU A 261 -24.49 -12.78 -9.35
N ILE A 262 -25.28 -11.86 -9.94
CA ILE A 262 -26.60 -12.17 -10.53
C ILE A 262 -26.51 -12.62 -11.98
N SER A 263 -25.46 -12.24 -12.71
CA SER A 263 -25.29 -12.58 -14.14
C SER A 263 -24.48 -13.86 -14.38
N ARG A 264 -23.75 -14.36 -13.38
CA ARG A 264 -22.99 -15.61 -13.51
C ARG A 264 -23.89 -16.83 -13.64
N HIS A 265 -23.50 -17.74 -14.52
CA HIS A 265 -24.11 -19.05 -14.62
C HIS A 265 -23.76 -19.90 -13.38
N LYS A 266 -24.67 -20.79 -12.95
CA LYS A 266 -24.49 -21.57 -11.72
C LYS A 266 -23.46 -22.69 -11.84
N THR A 267 -23.39 -23.33 -13.01
CA THR A 267 -22.51 -24.49 -13.27
C THR A 267 -21.34 -24.17 -14.21
N ASN A 268 -21.63 -23.55 -15.35
CA ASN A 268 -20.64 -23.27 -16.39
C ASN A 268 -19.90 -21.94 -16.15
N ILE A 269 -18.72 -21.78 -16.76
CA ILE A 269 -17.98 -20.52 -16.81
C ILE A 269 -18.67 -19.61 -17.84
N ALA A 270 -19.75 -18.96 -17.43
CA ALA A 270 -20.53 -18.10 -18.32
C ALA A 270 -21.19 -16.91 -17.62
N LEU A 271 -21.46 -15.87 -18.41
CA LEU A 271 -22.16 -14.65 -18.00
C LEU A 271 -23.38 -14.38 -18.88
N ASN A 272 -24.52 -14.06 -18.27
CA ASN A 272 -25.71 -13.60 -18.97
C ASN A 272 -25.50 -12.15 -19.41
N TYR A 273 -25.23 -11.95 -20.70
CA TYR A 273 -24.93 -10.61 -21.23
C TYR A 273 -26.16 -9.72 -21.36
N LEU A 274 -27.39 -10.26 -21.39
CA LEU A 274 -28.61 -9.44 -21.43
C LEU A 274 -28.79 -8.62 -20.15
N LEU A 275 -28.38 -9.16 -19.00
CA LEU A 275 -28.36 -8.42 -17.74
C LEU A 275 -27.28 -7.34 -17.74
N ILE A 276 -26.13 -7.65 -18.37
CA ILE A 276 -24.97 -6.77 -18.41
C ILE A 276 -25.22 -5.59 -19.36
N ARG A 277 -25.69 -5.84 -20.60
CA ARG A 277 -25.86 -4.81 -21.65
C ARG A 277 -26.80 -3.67 -21.25
N LYS A 278 -27.73 -3.92 -20.31
CA LYS A 278 -28.68 -2.93 -19.77
C LYS A 278 -28.02 -1.90 -18.84
N GLN A 279 -26.79 -2.16 -18.38
CA GLN A 279 -26.11 -1.31 -17.42
C GLN A 279 -25.24 -0.26 -18.11
N HIS A 280 -24.82 0.77 -17.39
CA HIS A 280 -23.86 1.74 -17.91
C HIS A 280 -22.54 1.08 -18.31
N TYR A 281 -21.87 1.57 -19.37
CA TYR A 281 -20.61 1.04 -19.90
C TYR A 281 -19.57 0.73 -18.80
N ALA A 282 -19.40 1.65 -17.85
CA ALA A 282 -18.47 1.48 -16.73
C ALA A 282 -18.74 0.21 -15.92
N ILE A 283 -20.01 -0.14 -15.69
CA ILE A 283 -20.39 -1.35 -14.95
C ILE A 283 -20.20 -2.59 -15.84
N GLN A 284 -20.57 -2.51 -17.13
CA GLN A 284 -20.33 -3.59 -18.09
C GLN A 284 -18.86 -4.00 -18.13
N ALA A 285 -17.98 -3.01 -18.33
CA ALA A 285 -16.54 -3.17 -18.37
C ALA A 285 -16.00 -3.84 -17.10
N ARG A 286 -16.40 -3.34 -15.94
CA ARG A 286 -15.94 -3.84 -14.64
C ARG A 286 -16.45 -5.25 -14.34
N THR A 287 -17.69 -5.57 -14.70
CA THR A 287 -18.23 -6.93 -14.51
C THR A 287 -17.49 -7.95 -15.37
N LEU A 288 -17.15 -7.60 -16.61
CA LEU A 288 -16.31 -8.45 -17.46
C LEU A 288 -14.91 -8.61 -16.88
N GLU A 289 -14.25 -7.52 -16.46
CA GLU A 289 -12.94 -7.59 -15.80
C GLU A 289 -12.94 -8.52 -14.58
N ILE A 290 -13.98 -8.44 -13.73
CA ILE A 290 -14.15 -9.32 -12.55
C ILE A 290 -14.26 -10.78 -12.98
N PHE A 291 -15.11 -11.08 -13.97
CA PHE A 291 -15.33 -12.46 -14.43
C PHE A 291 -14.06 -13.12 -14.96
N PHE A 292 -13.32 -12.42 -15.81
CA PHE A 292 -12.08 -12.95 -16.39
C PHE A 292 -10.96 -13.07 -15.34
N TYR A 293 -10.83 -12.08 -14.46
CA TYR A 293 -9.84 -12.14 -13.39
C TYR A 293 -10.15 -13.28 -12.40
N HIS A 294 -11.42 -13.48 -12.05
CA HIS A 294 -11.85 -14.53 -11.10
C HIS A 294 -11.55 -15.94 -11.62
N HIS A 295 -11.80 -16.23 -12.90
CA HIS A 295 -11.67 -17.58 -13.44
C HIS A 295 -10.27 -17.89 -13.98
N PHE A 296 -9.55 -16.88 -14.49
CA PHE A 296 -8.28 -17.11 -15.21
C PHE A 296 -7.08 -16.40 -14.58
N ASN A 297 -7.30 -15.60 -13.52
CA ASN A 297 -6.26 -14.79 -12.87
C ASN A 297 -5.49 -13.91 -13.86
N LYS A 298 -6.18 -13.45 -14.91
CA LYS A 298 -5.62 -12.63 -16.00
C LYS A 298 -6.57 -11.46 -16.31
N PRO A 299 -6.04 -10.24 -16.51
CA PRO A 299 -6.85 -9.11 -16.95
C PRO A 299 -7.25 -9.26 -18.42
N LEU A 300 -8.41 -8.73 -18.78
CA LEU A 300 -8.80 -8.53 -20.17
C LEU A 300 -7.97 -7.40 -20.79
N HIS A 301 -7.53 -7.58 -22.04
CA HIS A 301 -6.96 -6.48 -22.81
C HIS A 301 -8.06 -5.50 -23.21
N TYR A 302 -7.75 -4.19 -23.21
CA TYR A 302 -8.70 -3.12 -23.51
C TYR A 302 -9.43 -3.32 -24.85
N ASN A 303 -8.71 -3.73 -25.90
CA ASN A 303 -9.30 -3.98 -27.21
C ASN A 303 -10.30 -5.14 -27.18
N THR A 304 -9.95 -6.25 -26.51
CA THR A 304 -10.85 -7.41 -26.36
C THR A 304 -12.09 -7.04 -25.53
N LEU A 305 -11.91 -6.22 -24.49
CA LEU A 305 -13.02 -5.73 -23.68
C LEU A 305 -14.03 -4.92 -24.52
N ILE A 306 -13.54 -3.97 -25.33
CA ILE A 306 -14.39 -3.20 -26.24
C ILE A 306 -15.07 -4.11 -27.26
N GLN A 307 -14.36 -5.08 -27.83
CA GLN A 307 -14.95 -6.02 -28.77
C GLN A 307 -16.11 -6.78 -28.15
N ILE A 308 -15.94 -7.34 -26.94
CA ILE A 308 -17.03 -8.03 -26.22
C ILE A 308 -18.20 -7.08 -26.00
N ILE A 309 -17.95 -5.87 -25.49
CA ILE A 309 -19.01 -4.88 -25.22
C ILE A 309 -19.77 -4.51 -26.49
N ASN A 310 -19.08 -4.24 -27.59
CA ASN A 310 -19.71 -3.92 -28.87
C ASN A 310 -20.55 -5.09 -29.40
N LEU A 311 -20.07 -6.33 -29.25
CA LEU A 311 -20.83 -7.52 -29.66
C LEU A 311 -22.09 -7.72 -28.80
N MET A 312 -22.05 -7.43 -27.50
CA MET A 312 -23.23 -7.49 -26.61
C MET A 312 -24.35 -6.51 -27.00
N GLN A 313 -24.02 -5.46 -27.77
CA GLN A 313 -24.97 -4.41 -28.18
C GLN A 313 -25.57 -4.63 -29.58
N LYS A 314 -25.07 -5.58 -30.38
CA LYS A 314 -25.65 -5.88 -31.69
C LYS A 314 -27.03 -6.54 -31.53
N GLU A 315 -27.95 -6.28 -32.45
CA GLU A 315 -29.18 -7.07 -32.62
C GLU A 315 -29.45 -7.29 -34.12
N PRO A 316 -29.60 -8.54 -34.60
CA PRO A 316 -29.44 -9.81 -33.88
C PRO A 316 -27.96 -10.16 -33.61
N ILE A 317 -27.70 -11.00 -32.60
CA ILE A 317 -26.37 -11.57 -32.34
C ILE A 317 -26.36 -12.99 -32.90
N ASP A 318 -25.77 -13.17 -34.08
CA ASP A 318 -25.34 -14.50 -34.54
C ASP A 318 -24.25 -15.05 -33.61
N HIS A 319 -24.05 -16.37 -33.58
CA HIS A 319 -22.99 -16.99 -32.79
C HIS A 319 -21.61 -16.35 -33.09
N GLN A 320 -21.07 -15.59 -32.13
CA GLN A 320 -19.77 -14.91 -32.29
C GLN A 320 -18.68 -15.63 -31.50
N ILE A 321 -17.50 -15.73 -32.10
CA ILE A 321 -16.33 -16.37 -31.52
C ILE A 321 -15.18 -15.35 -31.46
N LEU A 322 -14.66 -15.09 -30.27
CA LEU A 322 -13.45 -14.30 -30.07
C LEU A 322 -12.34 -15.17 -29.46
N LYS A 323 -11.10 -14.99 -29.91
CA LYS A 323 -9.93 -15.61 -29.29
C LYS A 323 -9.34 -14.68 -28.24
N TRP A 324 -9.10 -15.19 -27.04
CA TRP A 324 -8.39 -14.48 -25.99
C TRP A 324 -7.33 -15.40 -25.38
N HIS A 325 -6.06 -15.14 -25.69
CA HIS A 325 -4.95 -16.05 -25.39
C HIS A 325 -5.20 -17.45 -25.99
N HIS A 326 -5.22 -18.48 -25.14
CA HIS A 326 -5.51 -19.87 -25.51
C HIS A 326 -6.99 -20.25 -25.30
N LEU A 327 -7.85 -19.29 -24.95
CA LEU A 327 -9.26 -19.50 -24.64
C LEU A 327 -10.15 -18.94 -25.75
N ILE A 328 -11.34 -19.53 -25.87
CA ILE A 328 -12.35 -19.13 -26.83
C ILE A 328 -13.55 -18.53 -26.10
N ILE A 329 -13.89 -17.29 -26.45
CA ILE A 329 -15.07 -16.59 -25.93
C ILE A 329 -16.19 -16.78 -26.96
N ASN A 330 -17.23 -17.50 -26.58
CA ASN A 330 -18.42 -17.72 -27.42
C ASN A 330 -19.57 -16.85 -26.91
N ILE A 331 -20.17 -16.04 -27.77
CA ILE A 331 -21.32 -15.20 -27.44
C ILE A 331 -22.53 -15.71 -28.22
N HIS A 332 -23.47 -16.34 -27.51
CA HIS A 332 -24.66 -16.96 -28.10
C HIS A 332 -25.75 -17.22 -27.05
N ASN A 333 -27.02 -17.31 -27.47
CA ASN A 333 -28.16 -17.64 -26.60
C ASN A 333 -28.20 -16.87 -25.26
N ASN A 334 -27.94 -15.56 -25.28
CA ASN A 334 -27.92 -14.66 -24.10
C ASN A 334 -26.71 -14.80 -23.17
N TRP A 335 -25.74 -15.65 -23.51
CA TRP A 335 -24.58 -15.93 -22.67
C TRP A 335 -23.25 -15.63 -23.37
N ILE A 336 -22.26 -15.27 -22.55
CA ILE A 336 -20.84 -15.29 -22.89
C ILE A 336 -20.27 -16.52 -22.21
N TYR A 337 -19.87 -17.53 -23.01
CA TYR A 337 -19.19 -18.74 -22.55
C TYR A 337 -17.69 -18.61 -22.78
N ILE A 338 -16.91 -19.26 -21.92
CA ILE A 338 -15.47 -19.43 -22.14
C ILE A 338 -15.15 -20.93 -22.16
N ASN A 339 -14.56 -21.37 -23.27
CA ASN A 339 -14.07 -22.72 -23.49
C ASN A 339 -12.54 -22.76 -23.55
#